data_AF-A0A9C8AGF3-F1
#
_entry.id   AF-A0A9C8AGF3-F1
#
_cell.length_a   1.000
_cell.length_b   1.000
_cell.length_c   1.000
_cell.angle_alpha   90.00
_cell.angle_beta   90.00
_cell.angle_gamma   90.00
#
_symmetry.space_group_name_H-M   'P 1'
#
loop_
_entity.id
_entity.type
_entity.pdbx_description
1 polymer ?
#
loop_
_entity_poly.entity_id
_entity_poly.type
_entity_poly.pdbx_seq_one_letter_code
_entity_poly.pdbx_strand_id
1 'polypeptide(L)'
;MTEKLNSTISFINEVATCEDIIKPILNLVEKKYEALQVWSHVTYNVDKEKGLVGEPDYLIAPMTAQALMSTPPICVIEASPDKFDEGWAPALAEMIAAGSQGMEICYSVVTTGKAWEFAKL
;
A
#
# COMPACT_ATOMS: atom_id res chain seq x y z
N MET A 1 -7.67 18.72 4.46
CA MET A 1 -6.42 18.04 4.05
C MET A 1 -5.19 18.89 4.37
N THR A 2 -5.16 20.17 3.94
CA THR A 2 -4.02 21.08 4.16
C THR A 2 -3.65 21.34 5.63
N GLU A 3 -4.62 21.32 6.56
CA GLU A 3 -4.31 21.56 7.98
C GLU A 3 -3.52 20.43 8.64
N LYS A 4 -3.74 19.17 8.23
CA LYS A 4 -3.04 18.00 8.80
C LYS A 4 -1.62 17.82 8.25
N LEU A 5 -1.37 18.26 7.01
CA LEU A 5 -0.03 18.14 6.39
C LEU A 5 1.09 18.84 7.17
N ASN A 6 0.76 19.93 7.87
CA ASN A 6 1.73 20.70 8.67
C ASN A 6 1.66 20.38 10.17
N SER A 7 0.86 19.38 10.58
CA SER A 7 0.66 19.04 11.97
C SER A 7 1.70 18.01 12.44
N THR A 8 2.47 18.35 13.47
CA THR A 8 3.38 17.39 14.11
C THR A 8 2.63 16.17 14.67
N ILE A 9 1.36 16.35 15.07
CA ILE A 9 0.50 15.27 15.57
C ILE A 9 0.29 14.19 14.50
N SER A 10 0.26 14.57 13.22
CA SER A 10 0.07 13.65 12.10
C SER A 10 1.30 12.78 11.80
N PHE A 11 2.40 12.96 12.53
CA PHE A 11 3.64 12.19 12.38
C PHE A 11 4.14 11.58 13.70
N ILE A 12 3.29 11.48 14.73
CA ILE A 12 3.71 10.97 16.06
C ILE A 12 3.87 9.44 16.09
N ASN A 13 3.18 8.74 15.19
CA ASN A 13 3.26 7.30 15.02
C ASN A 13 2.75 6.93 13.62
N GLU A 14 2.91 5.66 13.28
CA GLU A 14 2.52 5.09 11.98
C GLU A 14 1.03 5.26 11.70
N VAL A 15 0.16 4.90 12.65
CA VAL A 15 -1.31 5.02 12.50
C VAL A 15 -1.73 6.45 12.18
N ALA A 16 -1.23 7.44 12.91
CA ALA A 16 -1.51 8.85 12.67
C ALA A 16 -1.03 9.27 11.27
N THR A 17 0.16 8.83 10.87
CA THR A 17 0.72 9.11 9.54
C THR A 17 -0.13 8.49 8.43
N CYS A 18 -0.54 7.23 8.62
CA CYS A 18 -1.43 6.49 7.75
C CYS A 18 -2.77 7.21 7.56
N GLU A 19 -3.45 7.58 8.64
CA GLU A 19 -4.79 8.18 8.59
C GLU A 19 -4.78 9.66 8.16
N ASP A 20 -3.79 10.45 8.60
CA ASP A 20 -3.79 11.89 8.41
C ASP A 20 -3.09 12.33 7.12
N ILE A 21 -2.15 11.52 6.63
CA ILE A 21 -1.25 11.89 5.52
C ILE A 21 -1.41 10.92 4.35
N ILE A 22 -1.12 9.63 4.56
CA ILE A 22 -1.01 8.65 3.47
C ILE A 22 -2.39 8.37 2.86
N LYS A 23 -3.38 7.93 3.65
CA LYS A 23 -4.72 7.60 3.15
C LYS A 23 -5.41 8.79 2.46
N PRO A 24 -5.36 10.04 2.97
CA PRO A 24 -5.90 11.19 2.26
C PRO A 24 -5.26 11.44 0.89
N ILE A 25 -3.95 11.21 0.75
CA ILE A 25 -3.25 11.27 -0.55
C ILE A 25 -3.73 10.14 -1.45
N LEU A 26 -3.81 8.91 -0.94
CA LEU A 26 -4.27 7.75 -1.72
C LEU A 26 -5.74 7.88 -2.16
N ASN A 27 -6.61 8.52 -1.39
CA ASN A 27 -7.99 8.79 -1.79
C ASN A 27 -8.07 9.68 -3.05
N LEU A 28 -7.01 10.43 -3.39
CA LEU A 28 -6.95 11.16 -4.66
C LEU A 28 -6.84 10.20 -5.85
N VAL A 29 -6.27 9.00 -5.66
CA VAL A 29 -6.22 7.94 -6.68
C VAL A 29 -7.63 7.42 -6.95
N GLU A 30 -8.39 7.06 -5.91
CA GLU A 30 -9.79 6.61 -6.05
C GLU A 30 -10.66 7.67 -6.73
N LYS A 31 -10.47 8.94 -6.37
CA LYS A 31 -11.18 10.06 -7.00
C LYS A 31 -10.83 10.23 -8.48
N LYS A 32 -9.60 9.90 -8.88
CA LYS A 32 -9.11 10.08 -10.25
C LYS A 32 -9.41 8.87 -11.14
N TYR A 33 -9.43 7.68 -10.58
CA TYR A 33 -9.53 6.41 -11.30
C TYR A 33 -10.66 5.57 -10.72
N GLU A 34 -11.86 5.66 -11.31
CA GLU A 34 -13.07 4.97 -10.84
C GLU A 34 -12.92 3.43 -10.81
N ALA A 35 -12.03 2.88 -11.63
CA ALA A 35 -11.74 1.44 -11.69
C ALA A 35 -10.86 0.93 -10.53
N LEU A 36 -10.26 1.83 -9.75
CA LEU A 36 -9.32 1.47 -8.68
C LEU A 36 -9.87 1.84 -7.32
N GLN A 37 -9.59 0.99 -6.34
CA GLN A 37 -9.88 1.21 -4.92
C GLN A 37 -8.58 1.10 -4.12
N VAL A 38 -8.54 1.81 -3.00
CA VAL A 38 -7.46 1.74 -2.02
C VAL A 38 -7.93 0.89 -0.84
N TRP A 39 -7.45 -0.34 -0.79
CA TRP A 39 -7.72 -1.30 0.26
C TRP A 39 -6.72 -1.04 1.40
N SER A 40 -7.22 -0.85 2.62
CA SER A 40 -6.39 -0.53 3.79
C SER A 40 -6.30 -1.75 4.69
N HIS A 41 -5.08 -2.21 4.99
CA HIS A 41 -4.83 -3.29 5.94
C HIS A 41 -5.67 -4.54 5.62
N VAL A 42 -5.71 -4.91 4.33
CA VAL A 42 -6.39 -6.12 3.86
C VAL A 42 -5.36 -7.21 3.73
N THR A 43 -5.60 -8.33 4.42
CA THR A 43 -4.72 -9.49 4.38
C THR A 43 -4.46 -9.96 2.94
N TYR A 44 -3.19 -10.17 2.61
CA TYR A 44 -2.72 -10.64 1.31
C TYR A 44 -1.85 -11.88 1.48
N ASN A 45 -2.51 -13.04 1.55
CA ASN A 45 -1.87 -14.33 1.75
C ASN A 45 -1.89 -15.15 0.46
N VAL A 46 -0.73 -15.33 -0.16
CA VAL A 46 -0.59 -16.02 -1.45
C VAL A 46 0.02 -17.41 -1.29
N ASP A 47 1.17 -17.53 -0.63
CA ASP A 47 1.89 -18.79 -0.47
C ASP A 47 2.62 -18.84 0.87
N LYS A 48 2.02 -19.54 1.83
CA LYS A 48 2.54 -19.67 3.20
C LYS A 48 3.89 -20.39 3.25
N GLU A 49 4.11 -21.38 2.39
CA GLU A 49 5.34 -22.18 2.39
C GLU A 49 6.54 -21.35 1.91
N LYS A 50 6.28 -20.32 1.10
CA LYS A 50 7.30 -19.35 0.63
C LYS A 50 7.34 -18.07 1.47
N GLY A 51 6.55 -17.97 2.53
CA GLY A 51 6.45 -16.76 3.34
C GLY A 51 5.79 -15.56 2.63
N LEU A 52 5.04 -15.80 1.55
CA LEU A 52 4.31 -14.78 0.80
C LEU A 52 2.94 -14.53 1.44
N VAL A 53 2.98 -14.06 2.69
CA VAL A 53 1.83 -13.81 3.57
C VAL A 53 2.06 -12.48 4.30
N GLY A 54 1.03 -11.63 4.35
CA GLY A 54 1.16 -10.28 4.90
C GLY A 54 -0.18 -9.56 5.04
N GLU A 55 -0.13 -8.40 5.68
CA GLU A 55 -1.21 -7.42 5.73
C GLU A 55 -0.60 -6.06 5.40
N PRO A 56 -0.43 -5.74 4.10
CA PRO A 56 0.14 -4.46 3.70
C PRO A 56 -0.72 -3.30 4.18
N ASP A 57 -0.08 -2.18 4.49
CA ASP A 57 -0.79 -0.98 4.93
C ASP A 57 -1.85 -0.55 3.92
N TYR A 58 -1.47 -0.54 2.63
CA TYR A 58 -2.42 -0.32 1.54
C TYR A 58 -2.13 -1.15 0.29
N LEU A 59 -3.22 -1.54 -0.39
CA LEU A 59 -3.18 -2.12 -1.73
C LEU A 59 -4.03 -1.28 -2.68
N ILE A 60 -3.60 -1.17 -3.93
CA ILE A 60 -4.40 -0.60 -5.01
C ILE A 60 -4.81 -1.72 -5.94
N ALA A 61 -6.12 -1.96 -6.01
CA ALA A 61 -6.69 -2.99 -6.87
C ALA A 61 -8.13 -2.65 -7.25
N PRO A 62 -8.64 -3.16 -8.38
CA PRO A 62 -10.05 -3.08 -8.71
C PRO A 62 -10.93 -3.82 -7.70
N MET A 63 -12.20 -3.41 -7.63
CA MET A 63 -13.22 -4.13 -6.87
C MET A 63 -13.94 -5.14 -7.77
N THR A 64 -14.16 -6.36 -7.26
CA THR A 64 -14.97 -7.37 -7.95
C THR A 64 -16.46 -7.03 -7.86
N ALA A 65 -17.29 -7.72 -8.64
CA ALA A 65 -18.75 -7.56 -8.57
C ALA A 65 -19.35 -7.89 -7.18
N GLN A 66 -18.62 -8.64 -6.34
CA GLN A 66 -19.01 -9.01 -4.98
C GLN A 66 -18.47 -8.05 -3.91
N ALA A 67 -17.99 -6.87 -4.31
CA ALA A 67 -17.37 -5.89 -3.41
C ALA A 67 -16.14 -6.43 -2.66
N LEU A 68 -15.37 -7.32 -3.31
CA LEU A 68 -14.09 -7.84 -2.80
C LEU A 68 -12.92 -7.24 -3.56
N MET A 69 -11.73 -7.28 -2.96
CA MET A 69 -10.49 -6.91 -3.62
C MET A 69 -10.18 -7.91 -4.76
N SER A 70 -9.91 -7.39 -5.95
CA SER A 70 -9.38 -8.20 -7.04
C SER A 70 -7.92 -8.53 -6.77
N THR A 71 -7.51 -9.77 -7.04
CA THR A 71 -6.12 -10.22 -6.93
C THR A 71 -5.59 -10.64 -8.30
N PRO A 72 -4.29 -10.43 -8.58
CA PRO A 72 -3.31 -9.73 -7.74
C PRO A 72 -3.51 -8.19 -7.71
N PRO A 73 -3.02 -7.49 -6.67
CA PRO A 73 -3.04 -6.03 -6.62
C PRO A 73 -2.06 -5.42 -7.63
N ILE A 74 -2.38 -4.22 -8.11
CA ILE A 74 -1.53 -3.47 -9.08
C ILE A 74 -0.42 -2.70 -8.35
N CYS A 75 -0.69 -2.25 -7.13
CA CYS A 75 0.27 -1.55 -6.29
C CYS A 75 0.19 -2.02 -4.84
N VAL A 76 1.35 -2.14 -4.22
CA VAL A 76 1.55 -2.42 -2.79
C VAL A 76 2.17 -1.18 -2.13
N ILE A 77 1.62 -0.72 -1.01
CA ILE A 77 2.16 0.43 -0.28
C ILE A 77 2.37 0.06 1.18
N GLU A 78 3.58 0.29 1.66
CA GLU A 78 3.97 0.14 3.06
C GLU A 78 4.36 1.49 3.66
N ALA A 79 3.79 1.80 4.82
CA ALA A 79 4.24 2.88 5.66
C ALA A 79 5.45 2.42 6.47
N SER A 80 6.45 3.29 6.58
CA SER A 80 7.59 3.05 7.46
C SER A 80 7.87 4.33 8.25
N PRO A 81 7.81 4.29 9.59
CA PRO A 81 8.01 5.50 10.40
C PRO A 81 9.46 6.00 10.39
N ASP A 82 10.45 5.14 10.12
CA ASP A 82 11.87 5.49 10.32
C ASP A 82 12.82 5.06 9.19
N LYS A 83 12.71 3.84 8.64
CA LYS A 83 13.69 3.30 7.68
C LYS A 83 13.04 2.66 6.47
N PHE A 84 13.33 3.21 5.29
CA PHE A 84 12.90 2.64 4.02
C PHE A 84 13.33 1.19 3.84
N ASP A 85 14.56 0.85 4.24
CA ASP A 85 15.08 -0.53 4.16
C ASP A 85 14.20 -1.56 4.87
N GLU A 86 13.57 -1.17 5.99
CA GLU A 86 12.68 -2.06 6.75
C GLU A 86 11.31 -2.21 6.06
N GLY A 87 10.83 -1.18 5.37
CA GLY A 87 9.58 -1.23 4.59
C GLY A 87 9.74 -1.93 3.24
N TRP A 88 10.94 -1.94 2.65
CA TRP A 88 11.17 -2.60 1.36
C TRP A 88 11.14 -4.12 1.44
N ALA A 89 11.51 -4.72 2.57
CA ALA A 89 11.47 -6.17 2.74
C ALA A 89 10.06 -6.76 2.58
N PRO A 90 9.02 -6.31 3.32
CA PRO A 90 7.65 -6.79 3.12
C PRO A 90 7.09 -6.35 1.76
N ALA A 91 7.31 -5.10 1.34
CA ALA A 91 6.86 -4.60 0.05
C ALA A 91 7.33 -5.46 -1.13
N LEU A 92 8.62 -5.85 -1.16
CA LEU A 92 9.17 -6.70 -2.21
C LEU A 92 8.60 -8.13 -2.15
N ALA A 93 8.39 -8.68 -0.95
CA ALA A 93 7.76 -10.00 -0.80
C ALA A 93 6.34 -10.00 -1.39
N GLU A 94 5.59 -8.93 -1.18
CA GLU A 94 4.23 -8.79 -1.68
C GLU A 94 4.18 -8.52 -3.19
N MET A 95 5.15 -7.78 -3.74
CA MET A 95 5.34 -7.68 -5.19
C MET A 95 5.62 -9.05 -5.83
N ILE A 96 6.46 -9.87 -5.20
CA ILE A 96 6.72 -11.25 -5.64
C ILE A 96 5.45 -12.10 -5.56
N ALA A 97 4.65 -11.93 -4.50
CA ALA A 97 3.37 -12.59 -4.35
C ALA A 97 2.40 -12.21 -5.49
N ALA A 98 2.30 -10.93 -5.83
CA ALA A 98 1.50 -10.45 -6.96
C ALA A 98 1.97 -11.02 -8.30
N GLY A 99 3.29 -11.02 -8.54
CA GLY A 99 3.89 -11.62 -9.73
C GLY A 99 3.61 -13.12 -9.85
N SER A 100 3.62 -13.85 -8.73
CA SER A 100 3.32 -15.29 -8.71
C SER A 100 1.86 -15.62 -9.07
N GLN A 101 0.95 -14.64 -8.93
CA GLN A 101 -0.45 -14.73 -9.34
C GLN A 101 -0.69 -14.19 -10.77
N GLY A 102 0.37 -13.90 -11.52
CA GLY A 102 0.29 -13.50 -12.93
C GLY A 102 0.30 -11.99 -13.18
N MET A 103 0.63 -11.15 -12.18
CA MET A 103 0.84 -9.73 -12.42
C MET A 103 2.13 -9.50 -13.22
N GLU A 104 2.03 -8.99 -14.45
CA GLU A 104 3.21 -8.71 -15.28
C GLU A 104 4.01 -7.50 -14.80
N ILE A 105 3.32 -6.50 -14.23
CA ILE A 105 3.93 -5.29 -13.68
C ILE A 105 3.27 -5.02 -12.34
N CYS A 106 4.03 -5.14 -11.26
CA CYS A 106 3.59 -4.72 -9.93
C CYS A 106 4.33 -3.45 -9.53
N TYR A 107 3.61 -2.44 -9.07
CA TYR A 107 4.20 -1.25 -8.49
C TYR A 107 4.29 -1.39 -6.98
N SER A 108 5.25 -0.70 -6.38
CA SER A 108 5.29 -0.58 -4.93
C SER A 108 5.74 0.79 -4.47
N VAL A 109 5.31 1.14 -3.27
CA VAL A 109 5.64 2.37 -2.58
C VAL A 109 6.05 2.04 -1.16
N VAL A 110 7.17 2.59 -0.70
CA VAL A 110 7.49 2.67 0.72
C VAL A 110 7.51 4.14 1.11
N THR A 111 6.82 4.52 2.17
CA THR A 111 6.62 5.93 2.52
C THR A 111 6.67 6.23 4.01
N THR A 112 7.26 7.37 4.36
CA THR A 112 7.21 7.94 5.71
C THR A 112 6.06 8.95 5.87
N GLY A 113 5.19 9.06 4.87
CA GLY A 113 4.23 10.15 4.69
C GLY A 113 4.88 11.45 4.21
N LYS A 114 6.13 11.74 4.59
CA LYS A 114 6.91 12.90 4.14
C LYS A 114 7.68 12.64 2.85
N ALA A 115 8.28 11.46 2.75
CA ALA A 115 9.06 11.02 1.59
C ALA A 115 8.50 9.69 1.10
N TRP A 116 8.50 9.52 -0.23
CA TRP A 116 7.87 8.41 -0.93
C TRP A 116 8.89 7.83 -1.91
N GLU A 117 9.20 6.55 -1.76
CA GLU A 117 10.03 5.80 -2.70
C GLU A 117 9.15 4.88 -3.53
N PHE A 118 9.49 4.70 -4.80
CA PHE A 118 8.67 3.98 -5.77
C PHE A 118 9.51 2.90 -6.45
N ALA A 119 8.92 1.72 -6.61
CA ALA A 119 9.51 0.61 -7.34
C ALA A 119 8.54 0.01 -8.35
N LYS A 120 9.11 -0.78 -9.25
CA LYS A 120 8.41 -1.57 -10.26
C LYS A 120 9.14 -2.91 -10.38
N LEU A 121 8.38 -3.99 -10.33
CA LEU A 121 8.82 -5.35 -10.65
C LEU A 121 8.17 -5.80 -11.96
#